data_AF-A0A268BU31-F1
#
_entry.id   AF-A0A268BU31-F1
#
_cell.length_a   1.000
_cell.length_b   1.000
_cell.length_c   1.000
_cell.angle_alpha   90.00
_cell.angle_beta   90.00
_cell.angle_gamma   90.00
#
_symmetry.space_group_name_H-M   'P 1'
#
loop_
_entity.id
_entity.type
_entity.pdbx_description
1 polymer ?
#
loop_
_entity_poly.entity_id
_entity_poly.type
_entity_poly.pdbx_seq_one_letter_code
_entity_poly.pdbx_strand_id
1 'polypeptide(L)'
;MSKNLSILQSRKQSLLNGISDARSQANRWGDKINRLQEASNLLQADITTLEADKNKIDTHEIDKKRWKGKEETRFSDAYAEYQEQIQLFVKKTKQAKEAIDDEIVRCEANRANCLASAEKLSVSLSSLEGRIKLEMKKE
;
A
#
# COMPACT_ATOMS: atom_id res chain seq x y z
N MET A 1 -13.81 41.83 24.79
CA MET A 1 -13.86 40.43 24.34
C MET A 1 -14.39 39.59 25.49
N SER A 2 -15.63 39.11 25.37
CA SER A 2 -16.26 38.27 26.39
C SER A 2 -15.51 36.95 26.55
N LYS A 3 -15.58 36.36 27.75
CA LYS A 3 -15.02 35.04 28.06
C LYS A 3 -15.58 33.94 27.13
N ASN A 4 -16.79 34.11 26.62
CA ASN A 4 -17.39 33.19 25.66
C ASN A 4 -16.73 33.27 24.28
N LEU A 5 -16.50 34.49 23.78
CA LEU A 5 -15.86 34.69 22.48
C LEU A 5 -14.43 34.12 22.45
N SER A 6 -13.66 34.29 23.53
CA SER A 6 -12.31 33.72 23.61
C SER A 6 -12.32 32.18 23.62
N ILE A 7 -13.26 31.54 24.32
CA ILE A 7 -13.43 30.08 24.31
C ILE A 7 -13.79 29.58 22.90
N LEU A 8 -14.70 30.27 22.21
CA LEU A 8 -15.09 29.89 20.84
C LEU A 8 -13.92 30.02 19.86
N GLN A 9 -13.12 31.09 19.97
CA GLN A 9 -11.92 31.27 19.13
C GLN A 9 -10.86 30.20 19.41
N SER A 10 -10.62 29.85 20.68
CA SER A 10 -9.71 28.75 21.04
C SER A 10 -10.16 27.41 20.43
N ARG A 11 -11.46 27.09 20.52
CA ARG A 11 -12.03 25.89 19.90
C ARG A 11 -11.89 25.89 18.38
N LYS A 12 -12.02 27.05 17.73
CA LYS A 12 -11.79 27.20 16.28
C LYS A 12 -10.37 26.81 15.92
N GLN A 13 -9.38 27.30 16.68
CA GLN A 13 -7.99 26.94 16.44
C GLN A 13 -7.74 25.43 16.62
N SER A 14 -8.31 24.80 17.65
CA SER A 14 -8.20 23.36 17.85
C SER A 14 -8.81 22.56 16.68
N LEU A 15 -9.96 22.99 16.15
CA LEU A 15 -10.58 22.34 14.99
C LEU A 15 -9.74 22.50 13.72
N LEU A 16 -9.20 23.70 13.48
CA LEU A 16 -8.29 23.95 12.34
C LEU A 16 -7.05 23.06 12.42
N ASN A 17 -6.44 22.93 13.59
CA ASN A 17 -5.30 22.05 13.81
C ASN A 17 -5.69 20.58 13.54
N GLY A 18 -6.83 20.11 14.07
CA GLY A 18 -7.31 18.76 13.82
C GLY A 18 -7.58 18.46 12.34
N ILE A 19 -8.12 19.42 11.58
CA ILE A 19 -8.32 19.29 10.13
C ILE A 19 -6.96 19.16 9.42
N SER A 20 -6.00 20.01 9.78
CA SER A 20 -4.65 19.98 9.22
C SER A 20 -3.96 18.65 9.50
N ASP A 21 -4.03 18.16 10.73
CA ASP A 21 -3.42 16.90 11.15
C ASP A 21 -4.05 15.70 10.43
N ALA A 22 -5.38 15.67 10.30
CA ALA A 22 -6.08 14.62 9.58
C ALA A 22 -5.70 14.59 8.09
N ARG A 23 -5.61 15.76 7.44
CA ARG A 23 -5.17 15.87 6.04
C ARG A 23 -3.70 15.47 5.86
N SER A 24 -2.83 15.86 6.78
CA SER A 24 -1.42 15.46 6.77
C SER A 24 -1.25 13.94 6.88
N GLN A 25 -2.02 13.29 7.77
CA GLN A 25 -2.05 11.83 7.86
C GLN A 25 -2.59 11.18 6.59
N ALA A 26 -3.66 11.73 6.00
CA ALA A 26 -4.19 11.23 4.72
C ALA A 26 -3.15 11.28 3.59
N ASN A 27 -2.34 12.34 3.55
CA ASN A 27 -1.24 12.46 2.58
C ASN A 27 -0.15 11.41 2.82
N ARG A 28 0.25 11.18 4.07
CA ARG A 28 1.22 10.12 4.41
C ARG A 28 0.74 8.73 3.99
N TRP A 29 -0.56 8.44 4.16
CA TRP A 29 -1.16 7.21 3.63
C TRP A 29 -1.13 7.17 2.11
N GLY A 30 -1.42 8.28 1.44
CA GLY A 30 -1.29 8.43 -0.01
C GLY A 30 0.13 8.12 -0.52
N ASP A 31 1.15 8.70 0.11
CA ASP A 31 2.55 8.45 -0.25
C ASP A 31 2.94 6.97 -0.06
N LYS A 32 2.45 6.36 1.03
CA LYS A 32 2.67 4.92 1.28
C LYS A 32 1.99 4.06 0.22
N ILE A 33 0.75 4.38 -0.17
CA ILE A 33 0.02 3.69 -1.24
C ILE A 33 0.81 3.74 -2.54
N ASN A 34 1.30 4.91 -2.95
CA ASN A 34 2.08 5.07 -4.18
C ASN A 34 3.31 4.17 -4.19
N ARG A 35 4.09 4.18 -3.10
CA ARG A 35 5.28 3.33 -2.95
C ARG A 35 4.96 1.82 -2.99
N LEU A 36 3.84 1.41 -2.39
CA LEU A 36 3.40 0.02 -2.42
C LEU A 36 2.92 -0.39 -3.81
N GLN A 37 2.20 0.49 -4.52
CA GLN A 37 1.79 0.25 -5.91
C GLN A 37 3.00 0.10 -6.84
N GLU A 38 4.01 0.96 -6.69
CA GLU A 38 5.28 0.82 -7.42
C GLU A 38 5.94 -0.53 -7.14
N ALA A 39 6.07 -0.92 -5.86
CA ALA A 39 6.64 -2.21 -5.49
C ALA A 39 5.82 -3.41 -6.01
N SER A 40 4.49 -3.34 -5.97
CA SER A 40 3.60 -4.38 -6.49
C SER A 40 3.76 -4.54 -8.01
N ASN A 41 3.89 -3.43 -8.75
CA ASN A 41 4.11 -3.45 -10.18
C ASN A 41 5.49 -4.03 -10.56
N LEU A 42 6.54 -3.69 -9.80
CA LEU A 42 7.86 -4.27 -9.99
C LEU A 42 7.85 -5.78 -9.74
N LEU A 43 7.23 -6.24 -8.65
CA LEU A 43 7.08 -7.67 -8.37
C LEU A 43 6.27 -8.38 -9.46
N GLN A 44 5.25 -7.74 -10.02
CA GLN A 44 4.49 -8.31 -11.13
C GLN A 44 5.37 -8.52 -12.37
N ALA A 45 6.23 -7.56 -12.70
CA ALA A 45 7.17 -7.67 -13.81
C ALA A 45 8.22 -8.78 -13.56
N ASP A 46 8.72 -8.90 -12.33
CA ASP A 46 9.65 -9.96 -11.94
C ASP A 46 8.98 -11.34 -12.02
N ILE A 47 7.74 -11.48 -11.54
CA ILE A 47 6.95 -12.72 -11.65
C ILE A 47 6.82 -13.12 -13.12
N THR A 48 6.43 -12.19 -13.99
CA THR A 48 6.28 -12.47 -15.42
C THR A 48 7.60 -12.91 -16.06
N THR A 49 8.71 -12.28 -15.70
CA THR A 49 10.05 -12.64 -16.20
C THR A 49 10.45 -14.04 -15.72
N LEU A 50 10.25 -14.34 -14.43
CA LEU A 50 10.54 -15.65 -13.85
C LEU A 50 9.71 -16.76 -14.47
N GLU A 51 8.42 -16.53 -14.71
CA GLU A 51 7.55 -17.49 -15.37
C GLU A 51 7.98 -17.74 -16.82
N ALA A 52 8.41 -16.69 -17.54
CA ALA A 52 8.95 -16.82 -18.89
C ALA A 52 10.26 -17.64 -18.91
N ASP A 53 11.18 -17.37 -17.98
CA ASP A 53 12.46 -18.09 -17.91
C ASP A 53 12.27 -19.55 -17.48
N LYS A 54 11.37 -19.80 -16.52
CA LYS A 54 10.93 -21.16 -16.17
C LYS A 54 10.42 -21.89 -17.40
N ASN A 55 9.54 -21.27 -18.19
CA ASN A 55 8.98 -21.90 -19.39
C ASN A 55 10.04 -22.19 -20.45
N LYS A 56 11.04 -21.32 -20.65
CA LYS A 56 12.17 -21.59 -21.58
C LYS A 56 12.96 -22.83 -21.18
N ILE A 57 13.10 -23.06 -19.89
CA ILE A 57 13.86 -24.19 -19.35
C ILE A 57 13.02 -25.47 -19.37
N ASP A 58 11.74 -25.38 -19.02
CA ASP A 58 10.80 -26.50 -19.13
C ASP A 58 10.60 -26.99 -20.58
N THR A 59 10.78 -26.10 -21.55
CA THR A 59 10.71 -26.42 -22.98
C THR A 59 12.07 -26.81 -23.59
N HIS A 60 13.16 -26.72 -22.83
CA HIS A 60 14.47 -27.17 -23.29
C HIS A 60 14.52 -28.71 -23.27
N GLU A 61 14.35 -29.30 -24.44
CA GLU A 61 14.41 -30.74 -24.61
C GLU A 61 15.89 -31.18 -24.69
N ILE A 62 16.35 -31.94 -23.69
CA ILE A 62 17.67 -32.57 -23.76
C ILE A 62 17.59 -33.83 -24.59
N ASP A 63 18.48 -33.97 -25.58
CA ASP A 63 18.67 -35.19 -26.34
C ASP A 63 19.21 -36.31 -25.42
N LYS A 64 18.27 -37.03 -24.78
CA LYS A 64 18.53 -38.17 -23.90
C LYS A 64 19.29 -39.30 -24.59
N LYS A 65 19.38 -39.32 -25.93
CA LYS A 65 20.16 -40.34 -26.65
C LYS A 65 21.67 -40.06 -26.59
N ARG A 66 22.06 -38.79 -26.40
CA ARG A 66 23.45 -38.34 -26.31
C ARG A 66 23.98 -38.31 -24.87
N TRP A 67 23.12 -38.09 -23.89
CA TRP A 67 23.48 -38.05 -22.46
C TRP A 67 23.07 -39.37 -21.81
N LYS A 68 24.05 -40.16 -21.32
CA LYS A 68 23.80 -41.47 -20.69
C LYS A 68 24.65 -41.64 -19.44
N GLY A 69 24.18 -42.48 -18.52
CA GLY A 69 24.95 -42.87 -17.32
C GLY A 69 25.05 -41.73 -16.31
N LYS A 70 26.23 -41.52 -15.72
CA LYS A 70 26.42 -40.57 -14.62
C LYS A 70 26.01 -39.12 -14.97
N GLU A 71 26.24 -38.69 -16.21
CA GLU A 71 25.90 -37.33 -16.64
C GLU A 71 24.38 -37.13 -16.80
N GLU A 72 23.65 -38.16 -17.22
CA GLU A 72 22.19 -38.14 -17.28
C GLU A 72 21.57 -38.02 -15.88
N THR A 73 22.04 -38.85 -14.93
CA THR A 73 21.59 -38.78 -13.53
C THR A 73 21.91 -37.42 -12.91
N ARG A 74 23.15 -36.93 -13.07
CA ARG A 74 23.57 -35.63 -12.54
C ARG A 74 22.73 -34.49 -13.11
N PHE A 75 22.42 -34.52 -14.40
CA PHE A 75 21.53 -33.54 -15.00
C PHE A 75 20.12 -33.61 -14.41
N SER A 76 19.53 -34.81 -14.36
CA SER A 76 18.18 -35.01 -13.87
C SER A 76 18.01 -34.51 -12.43
N ASP A 77 18.99 -34.80 -11.56
CA ASP A 77 18.98 -34.37 -10.17
C ASP A 77 19.08 -32.84 -10.06
N ALA A 78 20.05 -32.24 -10.76
CA ALA A 78 20.23 -30.78 -10.78
C ALA A 78 19.02 -30.04 -11.39
N TYR A 79 18.40 -30.63 -12.40
CA TYR A 79 17.21 -30.08 -13.05
C TYR A 79 15.99 -30.14 -12.13
N ALA A 80 15.80 -31.25 -11.41
CA ALA A 80 14.74 -31.39 -10.42
C ALA A 80 14.90 -30.38 -9.27
N GLU A 81 16.12 -30.22 -8.74
CA GLU A 81 16.43 -29.22 -7.72
C GLU A 81 16.14 -27.79 -8.23
N TYR A 82 16.57 -27.48 -9.44
CA TYR A 82 16.27 -26.20 -10.09
C TYR A 82 14.76 -25.94 -10.20
N GLN A 83 13.99 -26.93 -10.67
CA GLN A 83 12.54 -26.81 -10.80
C GLN A 83 11.86 -26.55 -9.45
N GLU A 84 12.29 -27.24 -8.39
CA GLU A 84 11.78 -27.03 -7.03
C GLU A 84 12.08 -25.62 -6.53
N GLN A 85 13.34 -25.17 -6.66
CA GLN A 85 13.76 -23.83 -6.20
C GLN A 85 13.01 -22.72 -6.92
N ILE A 86 12.80 -22.84 -8.24
CA ILE A 86 12.03 -21.85 -9.00
C ILE A 86 10.57 -21.84 -8.59
N GLN A 87 9.94 -23.00 -8.44
CA GLN A 87 8.54 -23.06 -7.99
C GLN A 87 8.39 -22.39 -6.62
N LEU A 88 9.32 -22.64 -5.70
CA LEU A 88 9.35 -22.02 -4.39
C LEU A 88 9.54 -20.51 -4.49
N PHE A 89 10.47 -20.04 -5.32
CA PHE A 89 10.73 -18.62 -5.52
C PHE A 89 9.53 -17.91 -6.11
N VAL A 90 8.95 -18.40 -7.21
CA VAL A 90 7.73 -17.85 -7.83
C VAL A 90 6.58 -17.80 -6.83
N LYS A 91 6.37 -18.86 -6.04
CA LYS A 91 5.35 -18.89 -4.99
C LYS A 91 5.58 -17.79 -3.96
N LYS A 92 6.79 -17.65 -3.43
CA LYS A 92 7.13 -16.61 -2.44
C LYS A 92 6.95 -15.20 -3.00
N THR A 93 7.34 -14.97 -4.25
CA THR A 93 7.18 -13.66 -4.90
C THR A 93 5.70 -13.32 -5.09
N LYS A 94 4.87 -14.28 -5.49
CA LYS A 94 3.40 -14.10 -5.57
C LYS A 94 2.79 -13.78 -4.20
N GLN A 95 3.16 -14.53 -3.17
CA GLN A 95 2.71 -14.28 -1.80
C GLN A 95 3.14 -12.89 -1.27
N ALA A 96 4.36 -12.46 -1.60
CA ALA A 96 4.82 -11.12 -1.24
C ALA A 96 4.02 -10.02 -1.96
N LYS A 97 3.67 -10.24 -3.24
CA LYS A 97 2.81 -9.33 -3.99
C LYS A 97 1.40 -9.26 -3.38
N GLU A 98 0.78 -10.40 -3.08
CA GLU A 98 -0.53 -10.47 -2.42
C GLU A 98 -0.53 -9.71 -1.08
N ALA A 99 0.52 -9.89 -0.26
CA ALA A 99 0.65 -9.16 1.00
C ALA A 99 0.78 -7.64 0.81
N ILE A 100 1.44 -7.18 -0.26
CA ILE A 100 1.52 -5.77 -0.62
C ILE A 100 0.16 -5.25 -1.08
N ASP A 101 -0.56 -6.00 -1.90
CA ASP A 101 -1.89 -5.62 -2.39
C ASP A 101 -2.89 -5.50 -1.24
N ASP A 102 -2.87 -6.43 -0.28
CA ASP A 102 -3.67 -6.36 0.94
C ASP A 102 -3.34 -5.13 1.78
N GLU A 103 -2.04 -4.80 1.92
CA GLU A 103 -1.62 -3.62 2.67
C GLU A 103 -2.02 -2.31 1.97
N ILE A 104 -2.06 -2.28 0.63
CA ILE A 104 -2.61 -1.13 -0.14
C ILE A 104 -4.06 -0.90 0.27
N VAL A 105 -4.90 -1.93 0.26
CA VAL A 105 -6.33 -1.84 0.65
C VAL A 105 -6.47 -1.31 2.08
N ARG A 106 -5.65 -1.80 3.01
CA ARG A 106 -5.65 -1.29 4.39
C ARG A 106 -5.25 0.17 4.48
N CYS A 107 -4.23 0.59 3.72
CA CYS A 107 -3.80 1.99 3.66
C CYS A 107 -4.88 2.90 3.06
N GLU A 108 -5.59 2.44 2.02
CA GLU A 108 -6.71 3.17 1.41
C GLU A 108 -7.85 3.39 2.41
N ALA A 109 -8.21 2.36 3.18
CA ALA A 109 -9.21 2.47 4.23
C ALA A 109 -8.78 3.49 5.31
N ASN A 110 -7.51 3.46 5.74
CA ASN A 110 -6.98 4.43 6.71
C ASN A 110 -6.99 5.85 6.16
N ARG A 111 -6.62 6.04 4.88
CA ARG A 111 -6.69 7.33 4.20
C ARG A 111 -8.12 7.86 4.16
N ALA A 112 -9.09 7.03 3.80
CA ALA A 112 -10.50 7.39 3.76
C ALA A 112 -11.00 7.82 5.15
N ASN A 113 -10.62 7.10 6.22
CA ASN A 113 -10.96 7.46 7.59
C ASN A 113 -10.41 8.84 8.00
N CYS A 114 -9.15 9.14 7.65
CA CYS A 114 -8.56 10.45 7.89
C CYS A 114 -9.33 11.57 7.17
N LEU A 115 -9.71 11.35 5.91
CA LEU A 115 -10.47 12.34 5.13
C LEU A 115 -11.89 12.55 5.70
N ALA A 116 -12.57 11.48 6.09
CA ALA A 116 -13.88 11.56 6.74
C ALA A 116 -13.81 12.30 8.09
N SER A 117 -12.72 12.12 8.85
CA SER A 117 -12.48 12.88 10.08
C SER A 117 -12.29 14.37 9.79
N ALA A 118 -11.48 14.72 8.78
CA ALA A 118 -11.29 16.10 8.37
C ALA A 118 -12.60 16.78 7.93
N GLU A 119 -13.48 16.05 7.24
CA GLU A 119 -14.80 16.53 6.84
C GLU A 119 -15.70 16.80 8.05
N LYS A 120 -15.80 15.86 9.00
CA LYS A 120 -16.56 16.04 10.25
C LYS A 120 -16.07 17.25 11.06
N LEU A 121 -14.75 17.44 11.14
CA LEU A 121 -14.16 18.60 11.81
C LEU A 121 -14.47 19.90 11.06
N SER A 122 -14.49 19.87 9.73
CA SER A 122 -14.86 21.03 8.89
C SER A 122 -16.32 21.44 9.09
N VAL A 123 -17.25 20.47 9.18
CA VAL A 123 -18.66 20.74 9.52
C VAL A 123 -18.77 21.37 10.91
N SER A 124 -18.04 20.82 11.88
CA SER A 124 -17.99 21.35 13.25
C SER A 124 -17.45 22.79 13.30
N LEU A 125 -16.43 23.08 12.48
CA LEU A 125 -15.85 24.42 12.35
C LEU A 125 -16.87 25.40 11.78
N SER A 126 -17.58 25.07 10.70
CA SER A 126 -18.61 25.92 10.12
C SER A 126 -19.71 26.28 11.13
N SER A 127 -20.16 25.31 11.92
CA SER A 127 -21.13 25.54 13.00
C SER A 127 -20.57 26.48 14.08
N LEU A 128 -19.30 26.27 14.48
CA LEU A 128 -18.63 27.12 15.46
C LEU A 128 -18.45 28.56 14.97
N GLU A 129 -18.12 28.76 13.70
CA GLU A 129 -18.01 30.08 13.08
C GLU A 129 -19.35 30.83 13.09
N GLY A 130 -20.46 30.13 12.87
CA GLY A 130 -21.80 30.69 13.05
C GLY A 130 -22.03 31.21 14.48
N ARG A 131 -21.63 30.43 15.49
CA ARG A 131 -21.74 30.83 16.91
C ARG A 131 -20.85 32.03 17.25
N ILE A 132 -19.63 32.05 16.74
CA ILE A 132 -18.71 33.19 16.90
C ILE A 132 -19.34 34.47 16.34
N LYS A 133 -19.89 34.41 15.12
CA LYS A 133 -20.57 35.57 14.49
C LYS A 133 -21.75 36.06 15.32
N LEU A 134 -22.53 35.17 15.90
CA LEU A 134 -23.66 35.55 16.78
C LEU A 134 -23.18 36.20 18.07
N GLU A 135 -22.12 35.65 18.70
CA GLU A 135 -21.59 36.22 19.95
C GLU A 135 -20.94 37.58 19.72
N MET A 136 -20.23 37.76 18.60
CA MET A 136 -19.66 39.06 18.20
C MET A 136 -20.71 40.16 17.97
N LYS A 137 -21.97 39.79 17.67
CA LYS A 137 -23.08 40.76 17.51
C LYS A 137 -23.73 41.16 18.83
N LYS A 138 -23.44 40.44 19.92
CA LYS A 138 -23.97 40.72 21.26
C LYS A 138 -23.02 41.57 22.10
N GLU A 139 -21.74 41.60 21.73
CA GLU A 139 -20.75 42.57 22.23
C GLU A 139 -20.88 43.90 21.50
#